data_AF-A0A7S2KAG4-F1
#
_entry.id   AF-A0A7S2KAG4-F1
#
_cell.length_a   1.000
_cell.length_b   1.000
_cell.length_c   1.000
_cell.angle_alpha   90.00
_cell.angle_beta   90.00
_cell.angle_gamma   90.00
#
_symmetry.space_group_name_H-M   'P 1'
#
loop_
_entity.id
_entity.type
_entity.pdbx_description
1 polymer ?
#
loop_
_entity_poly.entity_id
_entity_poly.type
_entity_poly.pdbx_seq_one_letter_code
_entity_poly.pdbx_strand_id
1 'polypeptide(L)'
;QAPNQYRTGLLDDLQQTTNYTTSHNPQTMNASGDYMQKQEHLLEEYKHNLGDFHPQVADVLTSIGLYHHHITGSQETALQNYRLALEVYQHNHDDRMEYNDGYKSEYTTDVKMGITLTDIGNAYE
;
A
#
# COMPACT_ATOMS: atom_id res chain seq x y z
N GLN A 1 10.10 -17.96 30.62
CA GLN A 1 9.43 -18.27 29.35
C GLN A 1 8.54 -17.07 29.03
N ALA A 2 8.96 -16.19 28.13
CA ALA A 2 8.15 -15.04 27.72
C ALA A 2 7.02 -15.53 26.81
N PRO A 3 5.75 -15.22 27.08
CA PRO A 3 4.63 -15.80 26.35
C PRO A 3 4.50 -15.16 24.96
N ASN A 4 4.36 -16.01 23.94
CA ASN A 4 3.62 -15.97 22.66
C ASN A 4 3.09 -14.67 22.01
N GLN A 5 3.27 -13.47 22.55
CA GLN A 5 2.83 -12.19 21.99
C GLN A 5 3.57 -11.83 20.69
N TYR A 6 4.81 -12.30 20.54
CA TYR A 6 5.63 -12.08 19.34
C TYR A 6 5.16 -12.92 18.13
N ARG A 7 4.57 -14.10 18.38
CA ARG A 7 4.11 -15.00 17.31
C ARG A 7 2.77 -14.57 16.73
N THR A 8 1.90 -13.98 17.54
CA THR A 8 0.59 -13.48 17.09
C THR A 8 0.74 -12.23 16.22
N GLY A 9 1.59 -11.27 16.62
CA GLY A 9 1.82 -10.05 15.83
C GLY A 9 2.44 -10.31 14.44
N LEU A 10 3.45 -11.18 14.35
CA LEU A 10 4.04 -11.56 13.06
C LEU A 10 3.01 -12.22 12.13
N LEU A 11 2.09 -13.03 12.68
CA LEU A 11 1.03 -13.65 11.89
C LEU A 11 -0.01 -12.64 11.41
N ASP A 12 -0.37 -11.66 12.25
CA ASP A 12 -1.29 -10.59 11.89
C ASP A 12 -0.70 -9.67 10.81
N ASP A 13 0.60 -9.37 10.87
CA ASP A 13 1.31 -8.59 9.86
C ASP A 13 1.48 -9.37 8.54
N LEU A 14 1.79 -10.66 8.62
CA LEU A 14 1.82 -11.54 7.45
C LEU A 14 0.43 -11.67 6.81
N GLN A 15 -0.64 -11.68 7.60
CA GLN A 15 -2.00 -11.64 7.07
C GLN A 15 -2.32 -10.30 6.42
N GLN A 16 -1.93 -9.18 7.02
CA GLN A 16 -2.13 -7.85 6.42
C GLN A 16 -1.38 -7.71 5.09
N THR A 17 -0.13 -8.18 5.01
CA THR A 17 0.65 -8.21 3.76
C THR A 17 0.08 -9.17 2.73
N THR A 18 -0.39 -10.36 3.14
CA THR A 18 -1.06 -11.31 2.24
C THR A 18 -2.38 -10.74 1.70
N ASN A 19 -3.15 -10.05 2.55
CA ASN A 19 -4.38 -9.37 2.15
C ASN A 19 -4.09 -8.21 1.20
N TYR A 20 -3.02 -7.46 1.47
CA TYR A 20 -2.52 -6.41 0.59
C TYR A 20 -2.21 -7.00 -0.79
N THR A 21 -1.32 -7.99 -0.90
CA THR A 21 -0.98 -8.61 -2.20
C THR A 21 -2.19 -9.21 -2.92
N THR A 22 -3.14 -9.80 -2.18
CA THR A 22 -4.34 -10.44 -2.77
C THR A 22 -5.35 -9.41 -3.27
N SER A 23 -5.53 -8.29 -2.56
CA SER A 23 -6.40 -7.17 -2.97
C SER A 23 -5.94 -6.48 -4.25
N HIS A 24 -4.68 -6.69 -4.63
CA HIS A 24 -4.01 -6.06 -5.76
C HIS A 24 -4.02 -6.95 -7.02
N ASN A 25 -4.85 -8.01 -7.07
CA ASN A 25 -4.98 -8.90 -8.22
C ASN A 25 -5.80 -8.27 -9.38
N PRO A 26 -5.22 -8.08 -10.59
CA PRO A 26 -5.89 -7.48 -11.75
C PRO A 26 -7.20 -8.19 -12.17
N GLN A 27 -7.30 -9.50 -11.96
CA GLN A 27 -8.51 -10.27 -12.31
C GLN A 27 -9.73 -9.83 -11.48
N THR A 28 -9.51 -9.50 -10.21
CA THR A 28 -10.57 -9.00 -9.32
C THR A 28 -10.96 -7.55 -9.63
N MET A 29 -9.98 -6.74 -10.07
CA MET A 29 -10.19 -5.35 -10.47
C MET A 29 -11.03 -5.24 -11.75
N ASN A 30 -10.70 -6.03 -12.78
CA ASN A 30 -11.41 -5.98 -14.07
C ASN A 30 -12.85 -6.51 -13.96
N ALA A 31 -13.11 -7.45 -13.05
CA ALA A 31 -14.44 -8.00 -12.82
C ALA A 31 -15.38 -7.01 -12.11
N SER A 32 -14.84 -5.99 -11.44
CA SER A 32 -15.63 -4.98 -10.73
C SER A 32 -15.70 -3.69 -11.56
N GLY A 33 -16.78 -3.51 -12.31
CA GLY A 33 -17.02 -2.30 -13.12
C GLY A 33 -16.93 -0.99 -12.33
N ASP A 34 -17.11 -1.06 -11.00
CA ASP A 34 -17.07 0.08 -10.09
C ASP A 34 -15.76 0.17 -9.28
N TYR A 35 -14.73 -0.62 -9.62
CA TYR A 35 -13.47 -0.69 -8.87
C TYR A 35 -12.86 0.69 -8.67
N MET A 36 -12.68 1.44 -9.76
CA MET A 36 -12.06 2.77 -9.70
C MET A 36 -12.87 3.76 -8.89
N GLN A 37 -14.20 3.79 -9.07
CA GLN A 37 -15.07 4.68 -8.29
C GLN A 37 -14.95 4.38 -6.79
N LYS A 38 -14.83 3.11 -6.41
CA LYS A 38 -14.61 2.71 -5.02
C LYS A 38 -13.25 3.18 -4.51
N GLN A 39 -12.18 3.04 -5.31
CA GLN A 39 -10.85 3.51 -4.89
C GLN A 39 -10.80 5.03 -4.73
N GLU A 40 -11.43 5.78 -5.63
CA GLU A 40 -11.50 7.25 -5.54
C GLU A 40 -12.24 7.69 -4.27
N HIS A 41 -13.39 7.08 -3.97
CA HIS A 41 -14.13 7.37 -2.73
C HIS A 41 -13.32 7.04 -1.48
N LEU A 42 -12.64 5.87 -1.45
CA LEU A 42 -11.78 5.49 -0.32
C LEU A 42 -10.60 6.45 -0.16
N LEU A 43 -10.03 6.92 -1.27
CA LEU A 43 -8.92 7.88 -1.24
C LEU A 43 -9.34 9.19 -0.58
N GLU A 44 -10.49 9.73 -0.97
CA GLU A 44 -11.06 10.95 -0.36
C GLU A 44 -11.37 10.75 1.12
N GLU A 45 -12.02 9.64 1.48
CA GLU A 45 -12.39 9.32 2.85
C GLU A 45 -11.16 9.18 3.76
N TYR A 46 -10.13 8.47 3.31
CA TYR A 46 -8.91 8.27 4.10
C TYR A 46 -8.09 9.55 4.22
N LYS A 47 -7.97 10.34 3.16
CA LYS A 47 -7.32 11.65 3.25
C LYS A 47 -8.05 12.58 4.23
N HIS A 48 -9.38 12.59 4.20
CA HIS A 48 -10.18 13.43 5.09
C HIS A 48 -10.07 13.00 6.56
N ASN A 49 -10.19 11.70 6.83
CA ASN A 49 -10.28 11.18 8.19
C ASN A 49 -8.92 10.94 8.86
N LEU A 50 -7.90 10.60 8.07
CA LEU A 50 -6.62 10.10 8.58
C LEU A 50 -5.43 10.98 8.16
N GLY A 51 -5.62 11.87 7.19
CA GLY A 51 -4.58 12.73 6.62
C GLY A 51 -3.88 12.13 5.41
N ASP A 52 -3.23 13.00 4.62
CA ASP A 52 -2.61 12.64 3.33
C ASP A 52 -1.48 11.61 3.46
N PHE A 53 -0.77 11.61 4.59
CA PHE A 53 0.35 10.73 4.83
C PHE A 53 -0.04 9.48 5.63
N HIS A 54 -1.31 9.07 5.66
CA HIS A 54 -1.67 7.81 6.33
C HIS A 54 -1.33 6.59 5.45
N PRO A 55 -0.83 5.45 5.99
CA PRO A 55 -0.53 4.26 5.19
C PRO A 55 -1.69 3.72 4.36
N GLN A 56 -2.93 3.91 4.81
CA GLN A 56 -4.12 3.52 4.02
C GLN A 56 -4.32 4.37 2.77
N VAL A 57 -3.85 5.62 2.75
CA VAL A 57 -3.84 6.46 1.54
C VAL A 57 -2.87 5.88 0.52
N ALA A 58 -1.70 5.43 0.96
CA ALA A 58 -0.70 4.78 0.09
C ALA A 58 -1.19 3.43 -0.45
N ASP A 59 -1.94 2.65 0.34
CA ASP A 59 -2.55 1.40 -0.09
C ASP A 59 -3.52 1.64 -1.27
N VAL A 60 -4.39 2.66 -1.15
CA VAL A 60 -5.36 3.02 -2.20
C VAL A 60 -4.67 3.57 -3.44
N LEU A 61 -3.65 4.41 -3.28
CA LEU A 61 -2.84 4.92 -4.39
C LEU A 61 -2.15 3.77 -5.17
N THR A 62 -1.62 2.77 -4.47
CA THR A 62 -1.02 1.59 -5.14
C THR A 62 -2.06 0.79 -5.92
N SER A 63 -3.25 0.62 -5.36
CA SER A 63 -4.39 -0.03 -6.03
C SER A 63 -4.83 0.70 -7.30
N ILE A 64 -4.89 2.03 -7.27
CA ILE A 64 -5.17 2.86 -8.46
C ILE A 64 -4.05 2.73 -9.49
N GLY A 65 -2.79 2.73 -9.05
CA GLY A 65 -1.64 2.53 -9.92
C GLY A 65 -1.70 1.21 -10.69
N LEU A 66 -2.01 0.10 -10.01
CA LEU A 66 -2.16 -1.21 -10.64
C LEU A 66 -3.33 -1.28 -11.61
N TYR A 67 -4.45 -0.64 -11.28
CA TYR A 67 -5.56 -0.55 -12.22
C TYR A 67 -5.12 0.14 -13.50
N HIS A 68 -4.41 1.26 -13.38
CA HIS A 68 -3.92 1.96 -14.56
C HIS A 68 -2.90 1.13 -15.35
N HIS A 69 -1.96 0.47 -14.68
CA HIS A 69 -0.96 -0.38 -15.33
C HIS A 69 -1.56 -1.58 -16.05
N HIS A 70 -2.42 -2.35 -15.37
CA HIS A 70 -2.91 -3.64 -15.89
C HIS A 70 -4.23 -3.57 -16.65
N ILE A 71 -5.12 -2.63 -16.32
CA ILE A 71 -6.47 -2.58 -16.91
C ILE A 71 -6.55 -1.54 -18.04
N THR A 72 -6.03 -0.34 -17.81
CA THR A 72 -6.09 0.74 -18.82
C THR A 72 -4.86 0.82 -19.71
N GLY A 73 -3.72 0.25 -19.28
CA GLY A 73 -2.41 0.43 -19.92
C GLY A 73 -1.82 1.83 -19.79
N SER A 74 -2.35 2.67 -18.89
CA SER A 74 -1.90 4.05 -18.67
C SER A 74 -0.68 4.08 -17.76
N GLN A 75 0.49 3.80 -18.33
CA GLN A 75 1.77 3.71 -17.63
C GLN A 75 2.14 4.98 -16.86
N GLU A 76 1.91 6.16 -17.45
CA GLU A 76 2.20 7.45 -16.81
C GLU A 76 1.37 7.65 -15.54
N THR A 77 0.06 7.40 -15.62
CA THR A 77 -0.86 7.49 -14.48
C THR A 77 -0.51 6.46 -13.41
N ALA A 78 -0.13 5.24 -13.82
CA ALA A 78 0.32 4.21 -12.88
C ALA A 78 1.56 4.67 -12.09
N LEU A 79 2.59 5.12 -12.80
CA LEU A 79 3.83 5.62 -12.20
C LEU A 79 3.60 6.80 -11.27
N GLN A 80 2.72 7.74 -11.64
CA GLN A 80 2.36 8.86 -10.78
C GLN A 80 1.78 8.38 -9.44
N ASN A 81 0.82 7.45 -9.50
CA ASN A 81 0.17 6.94 -8.29
C ASN A 81 1.13 6.11 -7.41
N TYR A 82 1.98 5.28 -8.01
CA TYR A 82 2.99 4.54 -7.25
C TYR A 82 4.01 5.44 -6.57
N ARG A 83 4.44 6.52 -7.24
CA ARG A 83 5.36 7.50 -6.64
C ARG A 83 4.74 8.22 -5.45
N LEU A 84 3.47 8.60 -5.55
CA LEU A 84 2.74 9.20 -4.42
C LEU A 84 2.59 8.21 -3.26
N ALA A 85 2.28 6.94 -3.54
CA ALA A 85 2.23 5.91 -2.50
C ALA A 85 3.60 5.73 -1.81
N LEU A 86 4.69 5.70 -2.60
CA LEU A 86 6.04 5.57 -2.09
C LEU A 86 6.42 6.76 -1.19
N GLU A 87 6.09 7.98 -1.58
CA GLU A 87 6.33 9.20 -0.78
C GLU A 87 5.64 9.09 0.59
N VAL A 88 4.38 8.63 0.62
CA VAL A 88 3.65 8.43 1.87
C VAL A 88 4.33 7.37 2.73
N TYR A 89 4.70 6.22 2.17
CA TYR A 89 5.38 5.19 2.95
C TYR A 89 6.74 5.65 3.48
N GLN A 90 7.51 6.40 2.70
CA GLN A 90 8.79 6.97 3.12
C GLN A 90 8.61 7.95 4.28
N HIS A 91 7.63 8.85 4.19
CA HIS A 91 7.33 9.78 5.28
C HIS A 91 7.00 9.04 6.59
N ASN A 92 6.15 8.01 6.52
CA ASN A 92 5.82 7.20 7.70
C ASN A 92 7.01 6.41 8.24
N HIS A 93 7.89 5.93 7.36
CA HIS A 93 9.09 5.21 7.75
C HIS A 93 10.06 6.15 8.49
N ASP A 94 10.31 7.33 7.93
CA ASP A 94 11.25 8.30 8.51
C ASP A 94 10.75 8.86 9.85
N ASP A 95 9.46 9.20 9.95
CA ASP A 95 8.82 9.65 11.20
C ASP A 95 8.91 8.58 12.31
N ARG A 96 8.82 7.29 11.95
CA ARG A 96 8.94 6.18 12.90
C ARG A 96 10.38 5.92 13.32
N MET A 97 11.35 6.09 12.42
CA MET A 97 12.77 5.93 12.71
C MET A 97 13.29 7.03 13.67
N GLU A 98 12.65 8.20 13.68
CA GLU A 98 12.92 9.26 14.66
C GLU A 98 12.36 8.91 16.05
N TYR A 99 11.23 8.18 16.12
CA TYR A 99 10.60 7.72 17.36
C TYR A 99 11.11 6.32 17.78
N ASN A 100 12.36 6.27 18.26
CA ASN A 100 13.05 5.04 18.65
C ASN A 100 12.49 4.42 19.97
N ASP A 101 11.32 3.80 19.90
CA ASP A 101 10.83 2.84 20.91
C ASP A 101 10.32 1.56 20.23
N GLY A 102 11.26 0.84 19.61
CA GLY A 102 11.24 -0.60 19.42
C GLY A 102 10.00 -1.24 18.79
N TYR A 103 10.13 -1.58 17.50
CA TYR A 103 9.61 -2.79 16.87
C TYR A 103 8.10 -3.07 17.03
N LYS A 104 7.33 -2.71 15.99
CA LYS A 104 5.98 -3.27 15.71
C LYS A 104 5.38 -2.91 14.35
N SER A 105 5.87 -1.87 13.67
CA SER A 105 5.25 -1.39 12.42
C SER A 105 6.24 -1.08 11.28
N GLU A 106 7.54 -1.22 11.54
CA GLU A 106 8.62 -1.02 10.54
C GLU A 106 8.53 -2.06 9.41
N TYR A 107 8.34 -3.33 9.77
CA TYR A 107 8.37 -4.43 8.80
C TYR A 107 7.24 -4.36 7.74
N THR A 108 6.04 -3.87 8.12
CA THR A 108 4.92 -3.77 7.18
C THR A 108 5.08 -2.60 6.22
N THR A 109 5.60 -1.46 6.67
CA THR A 109 5.91 -0.32 5.80
C THR A 109 7.05 -0.67 4.83
N ASP A 110 8.13 -1.29 5.30
CA ASP A 110 9.26 -1.70 4.45
C ASP A 110 8.86 -2.66 3.34
N VAL A 111 8.04 -3.66 3.67
CA VAL A 111 7.51 -4.62 2.69
C VAL A 111 6.62 -3.92 1.67
N LYS A 112 5.72 -3.04 2.11
CA LYS A 112 4.85 -2.26 1.21
C LYS A 112 5.66 -1.36 0.28
N MET A 113 6.70 -0.69 0.79
CA MET A 113 7.65 0.08 -0.02
C MET A 113 8.34 -0.81 -1.06
N GLY A 114 8.84 -1.99 -0.66
CA GLY A 114 9.48 -2.93 -1.57
C GLY A 114 8.56 -3.42 -2.70
N ILE A 115 7.29 -3.68 -2.39
CA ILE A 115 6.28 -4.03 -3.38
C ILE A 115 6.04 -2.85 -4.33
N THR A 116 5.77 -1.65 -3.81
CA THR A 116 5.55 -0.46 -4.63
C THR A 116 6.74 -0.13 -5.53
N LEU A 117 7.98 -0.31 -5.05
CA LEU A 117 9.19 -0.16 -5.87
C LEU A 117 9.26 -1.20 -6.99
N THR A 118 8.84 -2.43 -6.73
CA THR A 118 8.74 -3.49 -7.75
C THR A 118 7.69 -3.13 -8.80
N ASP A 119 6.52 -2.64 -8.37
CA ASP A 119 5.45 -2.19 -9.28
C ASP A 119 5.91 -1.01 -10.15
N ILE A 120 6.66 -0.07 -9.59
CA ILE A 120 7.31 1.01 -10.35
C ILE A 120 8.27 0.44 -11.40
N GLY A 121 9.11 -0.52 -11.02
CA GLY A 121 10.05 -1.18 -11.93
C GLY A 121 9.34 -1.87 -13.09
N ASN A 122 8.32 -2.68 -12.80
CA ASN A 122 7.49 -3.36 -13.80
C ASN A 122 6.75 -2.36 -14.71
N ALA A 123 6.33 -1.23 -14.16
CA ALA A 123 5.71 -0.16 -14.93
C ALA A 123 6.69 0.64 -15.78
N TYR A 124 7.98 0.29 -15.88
CA TYR A 124 8.91 0.83 -16.89
C TYR A 124 9.29 -0.16 -17.99
N GLU A 125 9.00 -1.45 -17.81
CA GLU A 125 9.26 -2.52 -18.79
C GLU A 125 8.19 -2.57 -19.90
#